data_AF-A0A920PXK8-F1
#
_entry.id   AF-A0A920PXK8-F1
#
_cell.length_a   1.000
_cell.length_b   1.000
_cell.length_c   1.000
_cell.angle_alpha   90.00
_cell.angle_beta   90.00
_cell.angle_gamma   90.00
#
_symmetry.space_group_name_H-M   'P 1'
#
loop_
_entity.id
_entity.type
_entity.pdbx_description
1 polymer ?
#
loop_
_entity_poly.entity_id
_entity_poly.type
_entity_poly.pdbx_seq_one_letter_code
_entity_poly.pdbx_strand_id
1 'polypeptide(L)'
;MEQKRLPTSSQWPPSYRKKSGRPVKVIMSRKDVFEGTGPAAASLMRTKIGATKDGKITAAKLWLAFDAGAFPGSPIGGATMCATGPYNIENLLVDGYDVVTNHQKVQAYRAPGQPQGSFSVEPLMDELAEKLGIDPMELRLRNVVKEGDRQPNGVPHPVFGAKELEEAMRDHDHYQTPLSGPNQGRGAAIGYRWQGGQASSVTINVNSDGTINLTSGSVDIGGTRTAIAMQAAEVLGITAEDVLPQWQILTQLVTPPIPGVAARHLIQVMRLLKLQRR
;
A
#
# COMPACT_ATOMS: atom_id res chain seq x y z
N MET A 1 -11.96 38.83 -15.21
CA MET A 1 -11.73 37.54 -15.92
C MET A 1 -10.22 37.38 -15.95
N GLU A 2 -9.56 36.52 -15.18
CA GLU A 2 -9.71 35.08 -15.03
C GLU A 2 -9.04 34.67 -13.69
N GLN A 3 -9.81 34.19 -12.71
CA GLN A 3 -9.29 33.76 -11.40
C GLN A 3 -8.85 32.29 -11.50
N LYS A 4 -7.57 32.04 -11.86
CA LYS A 4 -6.96 30.72 -11.71
C LYS A 4 -6.77 30.41 -10.22
N ARG A 5 -7.73 29.69 -9.61
CA ARG A 5 -7.57 29.13 -8.26
C ARG A 5 -6.55 27.99 -8.32
N LEU A 6 -5.39 28.20 -7.71
CA LEU A 6 -4.37 27.17 -7.55
C LEU A 6 -4.61 26.38 -6.26
N PRO A 7 -4.41 25.05 -6.26
CA PRO A 7 -4.58 24.21 -5.07
C PRO A 7 -3.47 24.49 -4.05
N THR A 8 -3.85 24.76 -2.81
CA THR A 8 -2.93 24.91 -1.68
C THR A 8 -2.67 23.55 -1.04
N SER A 9 -1.53 22.93 -1.35
CA SER A 9 -1.07 21.72 -0.67
C SER A 9 0.36 21.90 -0.13
N SER A 10 0.45 22.50 1.05
CA SER A 10 1.51 22.28 2.04
C SER A 10 1.02 22.91 3.36
N GLN A 11 1.57 22.55 4.51
CA GLN A 11 1.16 23.11 5.81
C GLN A 11 1.61 24.59 6.00
N TRP A 12 2.44 25.11 5.11
CA TRP A 12 3.12 26.40 5.25
C TRP A 12 2.50 27.65 4.58
N PRO A 13 1.58 27.62 3.60
CA PRO A 13 1.08 28.81 2.89
C PRO A 13 -0.06 29.61 3.54
N PRO A 14 -0.96 29.11 4.43
CA PRO A 14 -2.09 29.92 4.90
C PRO A 14 -1.67 31.16 5.67
N SER A 15 -0.63 31.06 6.49
CA SER A 15 -0.12 32.17 7.33
C SER A 15 0.50 33.28 6.48
N TYR A 16 1.35 32.94 5.51
CA TYR A 16 1.99 33.94 4.63
C TYR A 16 0.96 34.66 3.75
N ARG A 17 -0.02 33.93 3.19
CA ARG A 17 -1.10 34.54 2.40
C ARG A 17 -1.97 35.46 3.27
N LYS A 18 -2.38 35.01 4.46
CA LYS A 18 -3.19 35.81 5.38
C LYS A 18 -2.48 37.10 5.79
N LYS A 19 -1.17 37.03 6.01
CA LYS A 19 -0.36 38.18 6.42
C LYS A 19 -0.09 39.16 5.28
N SER A 20 0.13 38.67 4.05
CA SER A 20 0.50 39.52 2.91
C SER A 20 -0.71 40.07 2.13
N GLY A 21 -1.89 39.44 2.26
CA GLY A 21 -3.06 39.76 1.45
C GLY A 21 -2.91 39.41 -0.04
N ARG A 22 -1.81 38.76 -0.45
CA ARG A 22 -1.47 38.47 -1.85
C ARG A 22 -1.29 36.97 -2.09
N PRO A 23 -1.49 36.46 -3.32
CA PRO A 23 -1.11 35.10 -3.66
C PRO A 23 0.39 34.86 -3.42
N VAL A 24 0.72 33.73 -2.77
CA VAL A 24 2.11 33.32 -2.47
C VAL A 24 2.34 31.93 -3.05
N LYS A 25 3.47 31.74 -3.74
CA LYS A 25 3.93 30.44 -4.23
C LYS A 25 5.24 30.09 -3.55
N VAL A 26 5.35 28.84 -3.08
CA VAL A 26 6.59 28.29 -2.50
C VAL A 26 7.02 27.12 -3.37
N ILE A 27 8.30 27.09 -3.74
CA ILE A 27 8.93 26.00 -4.49
C ILE A 27 10.15 25.56 -3.69
N MET A 28 10.25 24.27 -3.42
CA MET A 28 11.40 23.68 -2.73
C MET A 28 12.48 23.34 -3.75
N SER A 29 13.75 23.63 -3.43
CA SER A 29 14.87 23.09 -4.19
C SER A 29 14.97 21.58 -3.95
N ARG A 30 15.74 20.86 -4.79
CA ARG A 30 15.94 19.41 -4.61
C ARG A 30 16.55 19.09 -3.24
N LYS A 31 17.47 19.94 -2.77
CA LYS A 31 18.08 19.84 -1.44
C LYS A 31 17.02 19.99 -0.34
N ASP A 32 16.19 21.03 -0.42
CA ASP A 32 15.12 21.25 0.56
C ASP A 32 14.14 20.09 0.61
N VAL A 33 13.88 19.42 -0.53
CA VAL A 33 13.01 18.23 -0.53
C VAL A 33 13.62 17.11 0.31
N PHE A 34 14.90 16.80 0.11
CA PHE A 34 15.58 15.77 0.90
C PHE A 34 15.69 16.14 2.39
N GLU A 35 15.84 17.42 2.70
CA GLU A 35 16.00 17.89 4.09
C GLU A 35 14.67 18.20 4.80
N GLY A 36 13.61 18.49 4.05
CA GLY A 36 12.38 19.08 4.58
C GLY A 36 11.14 18.22 4.45
N THR A 37 11.16 17.16 3.64
CA THR A 37 9.97 16.32 3.40
C THR A 37 9.99 14.97 4.09
N GLY A 38 11.11 14.58 4.70
CA GLY A 38 11.20 13.37 5.52
C GLY A 38 11.38 12.07 4.73
N PRO A 39 12.21 11.14 5.21
CA PRO A 39 12.48 9.87 4.53
C PRO A 39 11.42 8.80 4.83
N ALA A 40 11.58 7.62 4.21
CA ALA A 40 10.96 6.40 4.70
C ALA A 40 11.46 6.07 6.11
N ALA A 41 10.64 5.41 6.91
CA ALA A 41 11.03 5.01 8.26
C ALA A 41 12.12 3.93 8.22
N ALA A 42 13.23 4.19 8.94
CA ALA A 42 14.19 3.17 9.30
C ALA A 42 13.57 2.22 10.34
N SER A 43 14.02 0.96 10.35
CA SER A 43 13.46 -0.06 11.24
C SER A 43 14.54 -0.97 11.79
N LEU A 44 14.45 -1.29 13.09
CA LEU A 44 15.18 -2.38 13.73
C LEU A 44 14.19 -3.51 13.99
N MET A 45 14.49 -4.70 13.48
CA MET A 45 13.55 -5.82 13.47
C MET A 45 14.24 -7.07 14.02
N ARG A 46 13.52 -7.81 14.86
CA ARG A 46 13.94 -9.12 15.37
C ARG A 46 12.78 -10.08 15.22
N THR A 47 12.99 -11.12 14.43
CA THR A 47 11.96 -12.12 14.15
C THR A 47 12.45 -13.49 14.60
N LYS A 48 11.55 -14.28 15.18
CA LYS A 48 11.77 -15.68 15.54
C LYS A 48 10.59 -16.49 15.02
N ILE A 49 10.88 -17.53 14.23
CA ILE A 49 9.88 -18.45 13.69
C ILE A 49 10.16 -19.85 14.26
N GLY A 50 9.10 -20.52 14.72
CA GLY A 50 9.11 -21.92 15.12
C GLY A 50 8.36 -22.75 14.10
N ALA A 51 8.97 -23.84 13.65
CA ALA A 51 8.37 -24.79 12.73
C ALA A 51 8.72 -26.23 13.14
N THR A 52 7.89 -27.14 12.67
CA THR A 52 8.07 -28.58 12.78
C THR A 52 9.10 -29.09 11.75
N LYS A 53 9.54 -30.35 11.90
CA LYS A 53 10.47 -30.98 10.95
C LYS A 53 9.86 -31.15 9.55
N ASP A 54 8.54 -31.31 9.49
CA ASP A 54 7.75 -31.33 8.26
C ASP A 54 7.43 -29.90 7.75
N GLY A 55 8.08 -28.85 8.27
CA GLY A 55 7.97 -27.51 7.69
C GLY A 55 6.66 -26.78 7.96
N LYS A 56 5.77 -27.29 8.83
CA LYS A 56 4.62 -26.52 9.32
C LYS A 56 5.08 -25.49 10.36
N ILE A 57 4.80 -24.21 10.12
CA ILE A 57 5.02 -23.12 11.07
C ILE A 57 3.99 -23.21 12.20
N THR A 58 4.46 -23.20 13.44
CA THR A 58 3.60 -23.31 14.62
C THR A 58 3.53 -22.01 15.41
N ALA A 59 4.60 -21.20 15.38
CA ALA A 59 4.67 -19.96 16.12
C ALA A 59 5.58 -18.92 15.45
N ALA A 60 5.27 -17.64 15.64
CA ALA A 60 6.17 -16.56 15.31
C ALA A 60 6.15 -15.45 16.37
N LYS A 61 7.32 -14.88 16.67
CA LYS A 61 7.48 -13.70 17.51
C LYS A 61 8.24 -12.62 16.74
N LEU A 62 7.62 -11.46 16.59
CA LEU A 62 8.19 -10.31 15.91
C LEU A 62 8.33 -9.16 16.90
N TRP A 63 9.49 -8.53 16.89
CA TRP A 63 9.76 -7.29 17.61
C TRP A 63 10.23 -6.26 16.57
N LEU A 64 9.43 -5.22 16.36
CA LEU A 64 9.60 -4.25 15.29
C LEU A 64 9.67 -2.84 15.89
N ALA A 65 10.82 -2.18 15.81
CA ALA A 65 10.97 -0.78 16.21
C ALA A 65 11.19 0.09 14.98
N PHE A 66 10.34 1.11 14.81
CA PHE A 66 10.40 2.03 13.69
C PHE A 66 10.81 3.43 14.17
N ASP A 67 11.75 4.03 13.45
CA ASP A 67 12.11 5.43 13.63
C ASP A 67 10.96 6.31 13.16
N ALA A 68 10.45 7.16 14.05
CA ALA A 68 9.41 8.15 13.77
C ALA A 68 10.00 9.51 13.36
N GLY A 69 11.29 9.73 13.58
CA GLY A 69 11.91 11.04 13.60
C GLY A 69 11.40 11.89 14.76
N ALA A 70 11.42 13.21 14.58
CA ALA A 70 11.09 14.19 15.63
C ALA A 70 9.65 14.15 16.16
N PHE A 71 8.72 13.48 15.48
CA PHE A 71 7.31 13.41 15.88
C PHE A 71 6.77 11.98 15.71
N PRO A 72 5.84 11.53 16.57
CA PRO A 72 5.24 10.20 16.47
C PRO A 72 4.47 9.99 15.16
N GLY A 73 4.20 8.74 14.82
CA GLY A 73 3.46 8.31 13.63
C GLY A 73 4.34 7.64 12.58
N SER A 74 5.25 6.75 12.98
CA SER A 74 5.89 5.83 12.04
C SER A 74 4.88 4.76 11.54
N PRO A 75 5.13 4.10 10.39
CA PRO A 75 4.14 3.25 9.73
C PRO A 75 4.07 1.81 10.30
N ILE A 76 4.13 1.65 11.62
CA ILE A 76 4.19 0.34 12.31
C ILE A 76 3.00 -0.55 11.97
N GLY A 77 1.79 0.01 11.95
CA GLY A 77 0.57 -0.75 11.67
C GLY A 77 0.59 -1.43 10.30
N GLY A 78 1.29 -0.86 9.32
CA GLY A 78 1.50 -1.50 8.03
C GLY A 78 2.45 -2.69 8.13
N ALA A 79 3.53 -2.56 8.89
CA ALA A 79 4.53 -3.61 9.09
C ALA A 79 3.96 -4.80 9.87
N THR A 80 3.29 -4.55 11.00
CA THR A 80 2.76 -5.60 11.89
C THR A 80 1.67 -6.43 11.21
N MET A 81 0.87 -5.82 10.34
CA MET A 81 -0.14 -6.50 9.54
C MET A 81 0.45 -7.29 8.36
N CYS A 82 1.50 -6.76 7.75
CA CYS A 82 2.08 -7.29 6.51
C CYS A 82 3.02 -8.48 6.77
N ALA A 83 3.80 -8.42 7.86
CA ALA A 83 4.95 -9.29 8.06
C ALA A 83 4.62 -10.79 7.97
N THR A 84 3.55 -11.23 8.62
CA THR A 84 3.11 -12.64 8.62
C THR A 84 1.81 -12.86 7.86
N GLY A 85 1.29 -11.84 7.17
CA GLY A 85 0.01 -11.93 6.46
C GLY A 85 -0.11 -13.01 5.37
N PRO A 86 0.98 -13.44 4.70
CA PRO A 86 0.90 -14.56 3.75
C PRO A 86 0.79 -15.95 4.40
N TYR A 87 1.09 -16.09 5.70
CA TYR A 87 1.28 -17.39 6.35
C TYR A 87 0.27 -17.66 7.46
N ASN A 88 -0.26 -18.89 7.48
CA ASN A 88 -1.16 -19.35 8.54
C ASN A 88 -0.34 -19.77 9.77
N ILE A 89 -0.36 -18.92 10.80
CA ILE A 89 0.41 -19.11 12.03
C ILE A 89 -0.52 -19.12 13.24
N GLU A 90 -0.59 -20.26 13.92
CA GLU A 90 -1.48 -20.47 15.07
C GLU A 90 -1.11 -19.60 16.28
N ASN A 91 0.19 -19.47 16.58
CA ASN A 91 0.69 -18.75 17.75
C ASN A 91 1.53 -17.54 17.32
N LEU A 92 0.95 -16.34 17.39
CA LEU A 92 1.60 -15.13 16.91
C LEU A 92 1.69 -14.08 18.02
N LEU A 93 2.89 -13.52 18.22
CA LEU A 93 3.12 -12.33 19.04
C LEU A 93 3.87 -11.29 18.21
N VAL A 94 3.29 -10.11 18.04
CA VAL A 94 3.90 -8.99 17.30
C VAL A 94 3.94 -7.75 18.19
N ASP A 95 5.15 -7.35 18.58
CA ASP A 95 5.41 -6.13 19.33
C ASP A 95 5.91 -5.04 18.35
N GLY A 96 5.19 -3.91 18.29
CA GLY A 96 5.53 -2.77 17.42
C GLY A 96 5.79 -1.50 18.23
N TYR A 97 6.90 -0.81 17.97
CA TYR A 97 7.33 0.37 18.72
C TYR A 97 7.55 1.59 17.81
N ASP A 98 6.94 2.71 18.20
CA ASP A 98 7.13 4.02 17.57
C ASP A 98 8.22 4.78 18.32
N VAL A 99 9.39 4.88 17.72
CA VAL A 99 10.57 5.43 18.38
C VAL A 99 10.79 6.86 17.89
N VAL A 100 10.53 7.83 18.77
CA VAL A 100 10.81 9.24 18.49
C VAL A 100 12.31 9.48 18.64
N THR A 101 12.93 10.09 17.63
CA THR A 101 14.37 10.36 17.56
C THR A 101 14.61 11.83 17.19
N ASN A 102 15.88 12.25 17.16
CA ASN A 102 16.26 13.59 16.69
C ASN A 102 16.40 13.71 15.16
N HIS A 103 16.03 12.67 14.40
CA HIS A 103 16.00 12.73 12.94
C HIS A 103 14.77 13.48 12.41
N GLN A 104 14.79 13.81 11.12
CA GLN A 104 13.63 14.38 10.43
C GLN A 104 12.40 13.47 10.56
N LYS A 105 11.22 14.08 10.66
CA LYS A 105 9.96 13.35 10.68
C LYS A 105 9.84 12.47 9.44
N VAL A 106 9.72 11.16 9.65
CA VAL A 106 9.48 10.19 8.58
C VAL A 106 8.11 10.40 7.93
N GLN A 107 8.01 10.06 6.66
CA GLN A 107 6.78 10.12 5.88
C GLN A 107 6.43 8.80 5.21
N ALA A 108 5.20 8.73 4.71
CA ALA A 108 4.74 7.61 3.90
C ALA A 108 5.59 7.46 2.63
N TYR A 109 6.35 6.37 2.58
CA TYR A 109 6.98 5.87 1.35
C TYR A 109 6.20 4.66 0.83
N ARG A 110 6.26 4.37 -0.47
CA ARG A 110 5.34 3.42 -1.15
C ARG A 110 5.16 2.12 -0.34
N ALA A 111 3.90 1.84 0.01
CA ALA A 111 3.49 0.79 0.95
C ALA A 111 4.06 1.01 2.37
N PRO A 112 3.58 2.01 3.12
CA PRO A 112 4.22 2.42 4.38
C PRO A 112 4.33 1.27 5.39
N GLY A 113 5.56 0.93 5.79
CA GLY A 113 5.88 -0.12 6.76
C GLY A 113 5.84 -1.55 6.22
N GLN A 114 5.14 -1.78 5.10
CA GLN A 114 4.92 -3.13 4.55
C GLN A 114 6.22 -3.77 4.02
N PRO A 115 7.09 -3.09 3.24
CA PRO A 115 8.37 -3.63 2.82
C PRO A 115 9.26 -4.04 3.98
N GLN A 116 9.35 -3.22 5.02
CA GLN A 116 10.10 -3.53 6.24
C GLN A 116 9.51 -4.78 6.93
N GLY A 117 8.17 -4.82 7.08
CA GLY A 117 7.46 -5.98 7.62
C GLY A 117 7.74 -7.27 6.85
N SER A 118 7.58 -7.27 5.53
CA SER A 118 7.89 -8.44 4.68
C SER A 118 9.34 -8.85 4.76
N PHE A 119 10.27 -7.87 4.73
CA PHE A 119 11.71 -8.14 4.86
C PHE A 119 12.08 -8.73 6.23
N SER A 120 11.28 -8.50 7.27
CA SER A 120 11.51 -9.11 8.58
C SER A 120 11.19 -10.61 8.65
N VAL A 121 10.48 -11.16 7.65
CA VAL A 121 9.99 -12.56 7.64
C VAL A 121 10.51 -13.33 6.44
N GLU A 122 10.46 -12.79 5.23
CA GLU A 122 10.78 -13.53 4.00
C GLU A 122 12.22 -14.11 3.96
N PRO A 123 13.27 -13.40 4.39
CA PRO A 123 14.60 -14.01 4.47
C PRO A 123 14.67 -15.18 5.46
N LEU A 124 13.94 -15.10 6.58
CA LEU A 124 13.88 -16.17 7.56
C LEU A 124 13.15 -17.41 7.02
N MET A 125 12.22 -17.23 6.09
CA MET A 125 11.56 -18.35 5.40
C MET A 125 12.56 -19.14 4.56
N ASP A 126 13.46 -18.45 3.86
CA ASP A 126 14.52 -19.12 3.09
C ASP A 126 15.54 -19.79 4.02
N GLU A 127 15.98 -19.14 5.09
CA GLU A 127 16.87 -19.77 6.09
C GLU A 127 16.22 -20.99 6.77
N LEU A 128 14.91 -20.95 7.00
CA LEU A 128 14.17 -22.06 7.57
C LEU A 128 14.07 -23.23 6.58
N ALA A 129 13.80 -22.93 5.31
CA ALA A 129 13.76 -23.92 4.23
C ALA A 129 15.11 -24.64 4.10
N GLU A 130 16.21 -23.88 4.09
CA GLU A 130 17.58 -24.41 4.05
C GLU A 130 17.87 -25.35 5.24
N LYS A 131 17.53 -24.93 6.47
CA LYS A 131 17.73 -25.75 7.67
C LYS A 131 16.92 -27.04 7.68
N LEU A 132 15.76 -27.05 7.03
CA LEU A 132 14.89 -28.22 6.94
C LEU A 132 15.15 -29.08 5.70
N GLY A 133 15.96 -28.60 4.75
CA GLY A 133 16.18 -29.26 3.46
C GLY A 133 14.91 -29.32 2.60
N ILE A 134 14.03 -28.32 2.75
CA ILE A 134 12.78 -28.20 1.98
C ILE A 134 12.98 -27.10 0.93
N ASP A 135 12.42 -27.26 -0.26
CA ASP A 135 12.40 -26.17 -1.25
C ASP A 135 11.69 -24.93 -0.67
N PRO A 136 12.25 -23.71 -0.83
CA PRO A 136 11.66 -22.50 -0.24
C PRO A 136 10.25 -22.18 -0.72
N MET A 137 9.88 -22.54 -1.95
CA MET A 137 8.53 -22.35 -2.47
C MET A 137 7.56 -23.37 -1.87
N GLU A 138 7.98 -24.63 -1.76
CA GLU A 138 7.19 -25.68 -1.10
C GLU A 138 6.94 -25.39 0.39
N LEU A 139 7.93 -24.82 1.08
CA LEU A 139 7.75 -24.36 2.47
C LEU A 139 6.68 -23.27 2.57
N ARG A 140 6.68 -22.31 1.64
CA ARG A 140 5.67 -21.24 1.62
C ARG A 140 4.27 -21.78 1.30
N LEU A 141 4.15 -22.61 0.26
CA LEU A 141 2.90 -23.27 -0.13
C LEU A 141 2.30 -24.12 1.00
N ARG A 142 3.14 -24.78 1.80
CA ARG A 142 2.70 -25.56 2.95
C ARG A 142 2.08 -24.71 4.06
N ASN A 143 2.46 -23.44 4.15
CA ASN A 143 2.04 -22.51 5.20
C ASN A 143 1.18 -21.36 4.68
N VAL A 144 0.86 -21.30 3.40
CA VAL A 144 0.10 -20.21 2.80
C VAL A 144 -1.30 -20.11 3.41
N VAL A 145 -1.76 -18.89 3.63
CA VAL A 145 -3.13 -18.64 4.12
C VAL A 145 -4.17 -19.03 3.08
N LYS A 146 -5.33 -19.50 3.57
CA LYS A 146 -6.57 -19.67 2.79
C LYS A 146 -7.68 -18.76 3.33
N GLU A 147 -8.76 -18.64 2.57
CA GLU A 147 -9.95 -17.94 3.02
C GLU A 147 -10.42 -18.47 4.38
N GLY A 148 -10.73 -17.55 5.30
CA GLY A 148 -11.17 -17.88 6.66
C GLY A 148 -10.04 -18.02 7.68
N ASP A 149 -8.78 -18.18 7.25
CA ASP A 149 -7.64 -18.25 8.17
C ASP A 149 -7.46 -16.93 8.94
N ARG A 150 -6.88 -16.98 10.13
CA ARG A 150 -6.78 -15.81 11.01
C ARG A 150 -5.63 -14.89 10.59
N GLN A 151 -5.94 -13.63 10.23
CA GLN A 151 -4.94 -12.58 10.01
C GLN A 151 -4.21 -12.18 11.32
N PRO A 152 -3.09 -11.45 11.24
CA PRO A 152 -2.39 -10.92 12.42
C PRO A 152 -3.26 -10.07 13.36
N ASN A 153 -4.29 -9.40 12.85
CA ASN A 153 -5.25 -8.63 13.66
C ASN A 153 -6.45 -9.46 14.18
N GLY A 154 -6.47 -10.77 13.94
CA GLY A 154 -7.55 -11.66 14.37
C GLY A 154 -8.74 -11.72 13.40
N VAL A 155 -8.78 -10.91 12.34
CA VAL A 155 -9.87 -10.94 11.36
C VAL A 155 -9.67 -12.11 10.38
N PRO A 156 -10.71 -12.85 9.97
CA PRO A 156 -10.57 -13.86 8.94
C PRO A 156 -10.04 -13.28 7.62
N HIS A 157 -9.13 -14.00 6.95
CA HIS A 157 -8.66 -13.65 5.62
C HIS A 157 -9.85 -13.70 4.64
N PRO A 158 -10.05 -12.66 3.82
CA PRO A 158 -10.94 -12.79 2.66
C PRO A 158 -10.31 -13.74 1.64
N VAL A 159 -11.04 -14.06 0.56
CA VAL A 159 -10.46 -14.72 -0.62
C VAL A 159 -9.15 -14.02 -1.01
N PHE A 160 -8.07 -14.77 -1.01
CA PHE A 160 -6.71 -14.28 -1.22
C PHE A 160 -5.97 -15.20 -2.18
N GLY A 161 -5.47 -14.65 -3.28
CA GLY A 161 -4.87 -15.41 -4.38
C GLY A 161 -3.41 -15.82 -4.15
N ALA A 162 -2.96 -15.96 -2.90
CA ALA A 162 -1.56 -16.27 -2.61
C ALA A 162 -1.16 -17.69 -3.01
N LYS A 163 -2.03 -18.66 -2.75
CA LYS A 163 -1.75 -20.04 -3.12
C LYS A 163 -1.60 -20.17 -4.63
N GLU A 164 -2.54 -19.59 -5.38
CA GLU A 164 -2.52 -19.59 -6.85
C GLU A 164 -1.29 -18.86 -7.39
N LEU A 165 -0.87 -17.77 -6.73
CA LEU A 165 0.35 -17.03 -7.09
C LEU A 165 1.61 -17.88 -6.86
N GLU A 166 1.73 -18.55 -5.72
CA GLU A 166 2.89 -19.38 -5.39
C GLU A 166 2.95 -20.64 -6.26
N GLU A 167 1.82 -21.29 -6.52
CA GLU A 167 1.73 -22.42 -7.47
C GLU A 167 2.18 -21.98 -8.87
N ALA A 168 1.65 -20.84 -9.36
CA ALA A 168 2.06 -20.29 -10.65
C ALA A 168 3.55 -19.93 -10.68
N MET A 169 4.13 -19.42 -9.58
CA MET A 169 5.56 -19.12 -9.51
C MET A 169 6.42 -20.38 -9.49
N ARG A 170 6.05 -21.41 -8.73
CA ARG A 170 6.75 -22.69 -8.66
C ARG A 170 6.79 -23.40 -10.02
N ASP A 171 5.64 -23.38 -10.70
CA ASP A 171 5.43 -24.11 -11.95
C ASP A 171 5.92 -23.32 -13.17
N HIS A 172 6.35 -22.07 -13.00
CA HIS A 172 6.91 -21.26 -14.07
C HIS A 172 8.31 -21.75 -14.46
N ASP A 173 8.57 -21.90 -15.76
CA ASP A 173 9.85 -22.37 -16.32
C ASP A 173 11.06 -21.66 -15.71
N HIS A 174 10.97 -20.34 -15.55
CA HIS A 174 12.02 -19.53 -14.92
C HIS A 174 12.42 -20.01 -13.51
N TYR A 175 11.51 -20.54 -12.69
CA TYR A 175 11.83 -21.09 -11.37
C TYR A 175 12.53 -22.46 -11.45
N GLN A 176 12.30 -23.20 -12.54
CA GLN A 176 12.87 -24.53 -12.78
C GLN A 176 14.19 -24.48 -13.56
N THR A 177 14.51 -23.36 -14.23
CA THR A 177 15.75 -23.21 -15.02
C THR A 177 16.99 -23.46 -14.15
N PRO A 178 17.90 -24.38 -14.54
CA PRO A 178 19.16 -24.60 -13.82
C PRO A 178 20.03 -23.35 -13.80
N LEU A 179 20.66 -23.06 -12.66
CA LEU A 179 21.67 -22.00 -12.54
C LEU A 179 23.03 -22.56 -12.96
N SER A 180 23.59 -22.08 -14.07
CA SER A 180 24.76 -22.69 -14.73
C SER A 180 26.06 -21.89 -14.60
N GLY A 181 26.02 -20.68 -14.03
CA GLY A 181 27.18 -19.79 -13.91
C GLY A 181 27.58 -19.45 -12.47
N PRO A 182 28.83 -19.02 -12.24
CA PRO A 182 29.26 -18.53 -10.92
C PRO A 182 28.48 -17.26 -10.53
N ASN A 183 28.24 -17.08 -9.23
CA ASN A 183 27.55 -15.93 -8.66
C ASN A 183 26.11 -15.72 -9.19
N GLN A 184 25.42 -16.81 -9.54
CA GLN A 184 24.00 -16.78 -9.88
C GLN A 184 23.18 -17.28 -8.70
N GLY A 185 22.06 -16.61 -8.42
CA GLY A 185 21.11 -16.99 -7.39
C GLY A 185 19.69 -16.71 -7.86
N ARG A 186 18.75 -17.45 -7.28
CA ARG A 186 17.31 -17.24 -7.45
C ARG A 186 16.71 -17.07 -6.08
N GLY A 187 16.01 -15.96 -5.87
CA GLY A 187 15.24 -15.70 -4.66
C GLY A 187 13.75 -15.62 -4.99
N ALA A 188 12.92 -16.09 -4.08
CA ALA A 188 11.48 -15.95 -4.15
C ALA A 188 10.99 -15.33 -2.84
N ALA A 189 9.94 -14.52 -2.93
CA ALA A 189 9.32 -13.94 -1.76
C ALA A 189 7.86 -13.63 -2.05
N ILE A 190 7.02 -13.68 -1.01
CA ILE A 190 5.61 -13.29 -1.09
C ILE A 190 5.36 -12.02 -0.28
N GLY A 191 4.54 -11.13 -0.85
CA GLY A 191 4.16 -9.87 -0.22
C GLY A 191 2.65 -9.81 0.05
N TYR A 192 2.25 -9.66 1.31
CA TYR A 192 0.86 -9.40 1.68
C TYR A 192 0.59 -7.91 1.82
N ARG A 193 -0.20 -7.34 0.91
CA ARG A 193 -0.60 -5.93 1.01
C ARG A 193 -2.00 -5.80 1.59
N TRP A 194 -2.10 -5.46 2.87
CA TRP A 194 -3.41 -5.12 3.45
C TRP A 194 -3.99 -3.85 2.80
N GLN A 195 -5.21 -3.98 2.26
CA GLN A 195 -5.97 -2.92 1.61
C GLN A 195 -7.11 -2.48 2.53
N GLY A 196 -6.83 -1.55 3.44
CA GLY A 196 -7.86 -0.93 4.28
C GLY A 196 -8.77 0.00 3.48
N GLY A 197 -9.74 -0.56 2.76
CA GLY A 197 -10.78 0.19 2.06
C GLY A 197 -11.53 1.09 3.04
N GLN A 198 -11.66 2.37 2.68
CA GLN A 198 -12.44 3.36 3.43
C GLN A 198 -13.47 3.96 2.47
N ALA A 199 -14.45 4.71 3.00
CA ALA A 199 -15.44 5.37 2.17
C ALA A 199 -14.77 6.34 1.17
N SER A 200 -15.17 6.23 -0.09
CA SER A 200 -14.81 7.15 -1.18
C SER A 200 -16.09 7.65 -1.83
N SER A 201 -16.01 8.76 -2.54
CA SER A 201 -17.10 9.25 -3.39
C SER A 201 -16.54 9.96 -4.62
N VAL A 202 -17.37 10.02 -5.66
CA VAL A 202 -17.14 10.78 -6.89
C VAL A 202 -18.46 11.43 -7.29
N THR A 203 -18.39 12.58 -7.96
CA THR A 203 -19.56 13.27 -8.51
C THR A 203 -19.51 13.16 -10.02
N ILE A 204 -20.60 12.73 -10.65
CA ILE A 204 -20.73 12.65 -12.10
C ILE A 204 -21.84 13.61 -12.55
N ASN A 205 -21.53 14.47 -13.51
CA ASN A 205 -22.50 15.38 -14.14
C ASN A 205 -22.54 15.12 -15.64
N VAL A 206 -23.75 15.01 -16.19
CA VAL A 206 -23.97 14.84 -17.64
C VAL A 206 -24.01 16.23 -18.28
N ASN A 207 -23.23 16.40 -19.35
CA ASN A 207 -23.19 17.62 -20.13
C ASN A 207 -24.27 17.60 -21.23
N SER A 208 -24.61 18.76 -21.77
CA SER A 208 -25.61 18.89 -22.83
C SER A 208 -25.19 18.22 -24.16
N ASP A 209 -23.90 17.98 -24.36
CA ASP A 209 -23.34 17.29 -25.53
C ASP A 209 -23.28 15.76 -25.38
N GLY A 210 -23.77 15.22 -24.26
CA GLY A 210 -23.78 13.79 -23.97
C GLY A 210 -22.50 13.26 -23.30
N THR A 211 -21.46 14.08 -23.16
CA THR A 211 -20.26 13.72 -22.38
C THR A 211 -20.52 13.82 -20.87
N ILE A 212 -19.65 13.24 -20.05
CA ILE A 212 -19.76 13.31 -18.59
C ILE A 212 -18.55 13.98 -17.96
N ASN A 213 -18.78 14.84 -16.98
CA ASN A 213 -17.75 15.34 -16.07
C ASN A 213 -17.68 14.43 -14.84
N LEU A 214 -16.50 13.87 -14.55
CA LEU A 214 -16.27 13.03 -13.37
C LEU A 214 -15.32 13.73 -12.40
N THR A 215 -15.83 14.17 -11.25
CA THR A 215 -15.04 14.86 -10.23
C THR A 215 -14.67 13.90 -9.11
N SER A 216 -13.37 13.77 -8.84
CA SER A 216 -12.84 13.02 -7.70
C SER A 216 -12.03 13.89 -6.74
N GLY A 217 -12.18 13.63 -5.45
CA GLY A 217 -11.40 14.28 -4.38
C GLY A 217 -10.07 13.60 -4.06
N SER A 218 -9.76 12.43 -4.64
CA SER A 218 -8.47 11.76 -4.44
C SER A 218 -7.34 12.60 -5.07
N VAL A 219 -6.08 12.24 -4.81
CA VAL A 219 -4.94 12.80 -5.56
C VAL A 219 -4.56 11.81 -6.66
N ASP A 220 -4.23 12.31 -7.87
CA ASP A 220 -3.55 11.48 -8.87
C ASP A 220 -2.05 11.46 -8.62
N ILE A 221 -1.49 10.27 -8.50
CA ILE A 221 -0.04 10.07 -8.41
C ILE A 221 0.42 9.06 -9.47
N GLY A 222 -0.49 8.41 -10.21
CA GLY A 222 -0.13 7.26 -11.03
C GLY A 222 -1.19 6.74 -12.00
N GLY A 223 -2.11 7.60 -12.47
CA GLY A 223 -3.12 7.23 -13.47
C GLY A 223 -4.47 6.82 -12.88
N THR A 224 -4.73 7.17 -11.61
CA THR A 224 -6.00 6.91 -10.95
C THR A 224 -7.16 7.56 -11.71
N ARG A 225 -6.90 8.72 -12.35
CA ARG A 225 -7.88 9.45 -13.15
C ARG A 225 -8.43 8.60 -14.29
N THR A 226 -7.52 8.06 -15.10
CA THR A 226 -7.85 7.29 -16.29
C THR A 226 -8.56 6.01 -15.90
N ALA A 227 -8.08 5.33 -14.87
CA ALA A 227 -8.67 4.07 -14.43
C ALA A 227 -10.12 4.26 -13.91
N ILE A 228 -10.41 5.32 -13.16
CA ILE A 228 -11.77 5.63 -12.73
C ILE A 228 -12.66 6.05 -13.91
N ALA A 229 -12.11 6.82 -14.86
CA ALA A 229 -12.86 7.20 -16.05
C ALA A 229 -13.28 5.98 -16.88
N MET A 230 -12.36 5.03 -17.10
CA MET A 230 -12.66 3.76 -17.79
C MET A 230 -13.73 2.95 -17.05
N GLN A 231 -13.69 2.91 -15.72
CA GLN A 231 -14.72 2.23 -14.91
C GLN A 231 -16.10 2.89 -15.04
N ALA A 232 -16.15 4.23 -15.01
CA ALA A 232 -17.40 4.96 -15.18
C ALA A 232 -17.97 4.74 -16.59
N ALA A 233 -17.11 4.77 -17.61
CA ALA A 233 -17.47 4.48 -18.99
C ALA A 233 -18.06 3.07 -19.15
N GLU A 234 -17.42 2.05 -18.57
CA GLU A 234 -17.89 0.66 -18.59
C GLU A 234 -19.28 0.52 -17.95
N VAL A 235 -19.53 1.17 -16.82
CA VAL A 235 -20.83 1.11 -16.13
C VAL A 235 -21.92 1.85 -16.90
N LEU A 236 -21.58 2.98 -17.54
CA LEU A 236 -22.51 3.81 -18.28
C LEU A 236 -22.71 3.36 -19.74
N GLY A 237 -21.89 2.43 -20.24
CA GLY A 237 -21.96 1.94 -21.61
C GLY A 237 -21.50 2.96 -22.66
N ILE A 238 -20.62 3.88 -22.29
CA ILE A 238 -20.05 4.92 -23.17
C ILE A 238 -18.56 4.67 -23.41
N THR A 239 -17.95 5.46 -24.29
CA THR A 239 -16.50 5.37 -24.52
C THR A 239 -15.73 6.07 -23.39
N ALA A 240 -14.46 5.70 -23.18
CA ALA A 240 -13.65 6.34 -22.14
C ALA A 240 -13.36 7.81 -22.47
N GLU A 241 -13.37 8.15 -23.76
CA GLU A 241 -13.18 9.48 -24.32
C GLU A 241 -14.36 10.42 -24.01
N ASP A 242 -15.56 9.87 -23.80
CA ASP A 242 -16.75 10.63 -23.38
C ASP A 242 -16.72 11.01 -21.89
N VAL A 243 -15.72 10.52 -21.14
CA VAL A 243 -15.52 10.83 -19.72
C VAL A 243 -14.44 11.88 -19.57
N LEU A 244 -14.81 13.03 -18.99
CA LEU A 244 -13.94 14.15 -18.68
C LEU A 244 -13.60 14.16 -17.18
N PRO A 245 -12.54 13.46 -16.75
CA PRO A 245 -12.22 13.36 -15.34
C PRO A 245 -11.47 14.60 -14.83
N GLN A 246 -11.95 15.14 -13.71
CA GLN A 246 -11.44 16.32 -13.04
C GLN A 246 -11.04 16.03 -11.59
N TRP A 247 -10.04 16.78 -11.13
CA TRP A 247 -9.55 16.72 -9.76
C TRP A 247 -9.99 17.98 -9.03
N GLN A 248 -10.79 17.80 -7.97
CA GLN A 248 -11.25 18.94 -7.17
C GLN A 248 -11.12 18.62 -5.68
N ILE A 249 -9.97 19.02 -5.12
CA ILE A 249 -9.71 18.98 -3.67
C ILE A 249 -10.35 20.23 -3.04
N LEU A 250 -11.68 20.31 -3.09
CA LEU A 250 -12.44 21.31 -2.34
C LEU A 250 -13.09 20.59 -1.17
N THR A 251 -12.58 20.82 0.03
CA THR A 251 -13.13 20.32 1.31
C THR A 251 -14.58 20.73 1.58
N GLN A 252 -15.17 21.57 0.71
CA GLN A 252 -16.54 22.05 0.80
C GLN A 252 -17.54 21.31 -0.11
N LEU A 253 -17.09 20.55 -1.11
CA LEU A 253 -17.97 19.90 -2.10
C LEU A 253 -17.87 18.37 -2.08
N VAL A 254 -16.81 17.83 -1.48
CA VAL A 254 -16.57 16.39 -1.34
C VAL A 254 -16.13 16.17 0.10
N THR A 255 -16.64 15.11 0.75
CA THR A 255 -16.18 14.66 2.08
C THR A 255 -14.64 14.64 2.11
N PRO A 256 -14.01 15.09 3.22
CA PRO A 256 -12.58 15.37 3.25
C PRO A 256 -11.78 14.18 2.72
N PRO A 257 -10.93 14.39 1.70
CA PRO A 257 -10.18 13.30 1.10
C PRO A 257 -9.12 12.78 2.06
N ILE A 258 -9.02 11.45 2.11
CA ILE A 258 -7.97 10.73 2.84
C ILE A 258 -6.63 11.03 2.14
N PRO A 259 -5.53 11.23 2.89
CA PRO A 259 -4.19 11.31 2.30
C PRO A 259 -3.94 10.13 1.35
N GLY A 260 -3.64 10.45 0.08
CA GLY A 260 -3.63 9.50 -1.02
C GLY A 260 -2.71 8.30 -0.83
N VAL A 261 -3.28 7.16 -0.45
CA VAL A 261 -2.65 5.84 -0.59
C VAL A 261 -3.24 5.19 -1.84
N ALA A 262 -2.59 5.38 -2.98
CA ALA A 262 -3.09 5.16 -4.35
C ALA A 262 -3.93 3.87 -4.58
N ALA A 263 -3.56 2.74 -3.98
CA ALA A 263 -4.26 1.49 -4.24
C ALA A 263 -5.65 1.38 -3.57
N ARG A 264 -6.00 2.27 -2.64
CA ARG A 264 -7.28 2.23 -1.91
C ARG A 264 -8.44 2.80 -2.73
N HIS A 265 -8.16 3.81 -3.56
CA HIS A 265 -9.21 4.59 -4.21
C HIS A 265 -9.87 3.86 -5.38
N LEU A 266 -9.08 3.13 -6.18
CA LEU A 266 -9.57 2.45 -7.37
C LEU A 266 -10.60 1.35 -7.07
N ILE A 267 -10.35 0.55 -6.02
CA ILE A 267 -11.23 -0.56 -5.61
C ILE A 267 -12.58 -0.01 -5.10
N GLN A 268 -12.54 1.11 -4.37
CA GLN A 268 -13.74 1.65 -3.74
C GLN A 268 -14.67 2.32 -4.76
N VAL A 269 -14.12 3.07 -5.71
CA VAL A 269 -14.91 3.70 -6.78
C VAL A 269 -15.57 2.64 -7.67
N MET A 270 -14.86 1.54 -7.97
CA MET A 270 -15.44 0.41 -8.69
C MET A 270 -16.66 -0.19 -7.98
N ARG A 271 -16.61 -0.36 -6.65
CA ARG A 271 -17.75 -0.89 -5.88
C ARG A 271 -18.97 0.05 -5.94
N LEU A 272 -18.76 1.36 -5.85
CA LEU A 272 -19.84 2.35 -5.92
C LEU A 272 -20.52 2.34 -7.29
N LEU A 273 -19.73 2.35 -8.36
CA LEU A 273 -20.26 2.34 -9.73
C LEU A 273 -21.05 1.05 -10.02
N LYS A 274 -20.59 -0.11 -9.53
CA LYS A 274 -21.31 -1.38 -9.70
C LYS A 274 -22.59 -1.48 -8.87
N LEU A 275 -22.66 -0.82 -7.71
CA LEU A 275 -23.85 -0.83 -6.86
C LEU A 275 -25.03 -0.05 -7.45
N GLN A 276 -24.78 0.99 -8.26
CA GLN A 276 -25.83 1.80 -8.90
C GLN A 276 -26.48 1.13 -10.14
N ARG A 277 -25.98 -0.03 -10.56
CA ARG A 277 -26.54 -0.81 -11.68
C ARG A 277 -27.65 -1.79 -11.26
N ARG A 278 -27.94 -1.89 -9.96
CA ARG A 278 -29.07 -2.66 -9.41
C ARG A 278 -30.23 -1.72 -9.12
#